data_AF-A0A5B0LJ23-F1
#
_entry.id   AF-A0A5B0LJ23-F1
#
_cell.length_a   1.000
_cell.length_b   1.000
_cell.length_c   1.000
_cell.angle_alpha   90.00
_cell.angle_beta   90.00
_cell.angle_gamma   90.00
#
_symmetry.space_group_name_H-M   'P 1'
#
loop_
_entity.id
_entity.type
_entity.pdbx_description
1 polymer ?
#
loop_
_entity_poly.entity_id
_entity_poly.type
_entity_poly.pdbx_seq_one_letter_code
_entity_poly.pdbx_strand_id
1 'polypeptide(L)'
;MCSMVLFARNRRHNGLQLQNAIRFLACGVSDRVNDYLHKLGLTSSRETALDTLRSLSEKAEYNLTQVSLLEKCPGLGPFICIDNLDMQEKVHMSSVGHETSMFHGTWGYVQIPTKGLLDTLDLGKLNLSAYQEAIKNVPSMSIDPQLFMPTPEAEDHYYLVWISQIAQVMNEYIAVPSDKASAMKTEPPVVEQISNEIPSIYMLKLMDESDDSADGIGQVLEAVQQQTGLTPEEFAERLQPMDGDLATIQNFNSIQDIRDPNDSDSSHGRPIK
;
A
#
# COMPACT_ATOMS: atom_id res chain seq x y z
N MET A 1 -19.81 -18.62 -33.57
CA MET A 1 -19.47 -19.99 -33.12
C MET A 1 -17.98 -20.20 -32.80
N CYS A 2 -17.14 -19.16 -32.60
CA CYS A 2 -15.67 -19.32 -32.60
C CYS A 2 -14.91 -18.94 -31.32
N SER A 3 -15.53 -18.40 -30.27
CA SER A 3 -14.82 -18.07 -29.01
C SER A 3 -15.29 -18.89 -27.81
N MET A 4 -16.60 -19.06 -27.63
CA MET A 4 -17.18 -19.90 -26.56
C MET A 4 -16.77 -21.37 -26.72
N VAL A 5 -16.64 -21.85 -27.97
CA VAL A 5 -16.15 -23.21 -28.27
C VAL A 5 -14.66 -23.33 -27.96
N LEU A 6 -13.84 -22.30 -28.25
CA LEU A 6 -12.43 -22.27 -27.84
C LEU A 6 -12.31 -22.21 -26.31
N PHE A 7 -13.18 -21.44 -25.65
CA PHE A 7 -13.25 -21.34 -24.19
C PHE A 7 -13.53 -22.69 -23.53
N ALA A 8 -14.51 -23.43 -24.04
CA ALA A 8 -14.83 -24.76 -23.55
C ALA A 8 -13.77 -25.81 -23.90
N ARG A 9 -13.10 -25.69 -25.06
CA ARG A 9 -12.22 -26.74 -25.61
C ARG A 9 -10.80 -26.69 -25.06
N ASN A 10 -10.27 -25.52 -24.70
CA ASN A 10 -8.95 -25.43 -24.06
C ASN A 10 -8.83 -24.21 -23.12
N ARG A 11 -8.91 -24.48 -21.81
CA ARG A 11 -8.82 -23.45 -20.77
C ARG A 11 -7.52 -22.63 -20.79
N ARG A 12 -6.43 -23.16 -21.37
CA ARG A 12 -5.15 -22.44 -21.48
C ARG A 12 -5.19 -21.25 -22.44
N HIS A 13 -6.15 -21.21 -23.36
CA HIS A 13 -6.30 -20.10 -24.31
C HIS A 13 -7.22 -18.99 -23.79
N ASN A 14 -7.75 -19.11 -22.57
CA ASN A 14 -8.78 -18.23 -22.04
C ASN A 14 -8.23 -17.10 -21.16
N GLY A 15 -6.91 -17.02 -20.99
CA GLY A 15 -6.28 -16.06 -20.08
C GLY A 15 -6.67 -14.62 -20.40
N LEU A 16 -6.69 -14.25 -21.68
CA LEU A 16 -7.06 -12.90 -22.11
C LEU A 16 -8.54 -12.60 -21.83
N GLN A 17 -9.44 -13.53 -22.12
CA GLN A 17 -10.88 -13.35 -21.87
C GLN A 17 -11.19 -13.22 -20.39
N LEU A 18 -10.53 -14.01 -19.54
CA LEU A 18 -10.67 -13.92 -18.08
C LEU A 18 -10.11 -12.61 -17.55
N GLN A 19 -8.92 -12.20 -18.01
CA GLN A 19 -8.31 -10.93 -17.61
C GLN A 19 -9.19 -9.74 -18.00
N ASN A 20 -9.73 -9.75 -19.22
CA ASN A 20 -10.66 -8.71 -19.69
C ASN A 20 -11.95 -8.73 -18.88
N ALA A 21 -12.49 -9.91 -18.53
CA ALA A 21 -13.72 -10.00 -17.74
C ALA A 21 -13.58 -9.38 -16.35
N ILE A 22 -12.47 -9.66 -15.67
CA ILE A 22 -12.17 -9.07 -14.36
C ILE A 22 -11.96 -7.56 -14.49
N ARG A 23 -11.19 -7.11 -15.48
CA ARG A 23 -10.94 -5.67 -15.71
C ARG A 23 -12.21 -4.91 -16.03
N PHE A 24 -13.03 -5.42 -16.94
CA PHE A 24 -14.28 -4.77 -17.33
C PHE A 24 -15.26 -4.69 -16.17
N LEU A 25 -15.36 -5.75 -15.38
CA LEU A 25 -16.16 -5.74 -14.15
C LEU A 25 -15.66 -4.68 -13.17
N ALA A 26 -14.35 -4.62 -12.92
CA ALA A 26 -13.73 -3.62 -12.02
C ALA A 26 -13.88 -2.18 -12.54
N CYS A 27 -13.86 -1.98 -13.86
CA CYS A 27 -14.06 -0.68 -14.50
C CYS A 27 -15.54 -0.29 -14.65
N GLY A 28 -16.49 -1.05 -14.08
CA GLY A 28 -17.91 -0.71 -14.12
C GLY A 28 -18.58 -0.87 -15.48
N VAL A 29 -18.04 -1.73 -16.35
CA VAL A 29 -18.67 -2.04 -17.65
C VAL A 29 -20.02 -2.70 -17.41
N SER A 30 -21.08 -2.13 -17.96
CA SER A 30 -22.44 -2.68 -17.83
C SER A 30 -22.56 -4.11 -18.36
N ASP A 31 -23.44 -4.90 -17.76
CA ASP A 31 -23.70 -6.29 -18.15
C ASP A 31 -24.03 -6.43 -19.64
N ARG A 32 -24.81 -5.48 -20.19
CA ARG A 32 -25.16 -5.47 -21.62
C ARG A 32 -23.94 -5.34 -22.53
N VAL A 33 -22.98 -4.49 -22.16
CA VAL A 33 -21.74 -4.30 -22.92
C VAL A 33 -20.84 -5.53 -22.76
N ASN A 34 -20.71 -6.05 -21.53
CA ASN A 34 -19.93 -7.25 -21.28
C ASN A 34 -20.49 -8.45 -22.06
N ASP A 35 -21.82 -8.64 -22.10
CA ASP A 35 -22.47 -9.71 -22.86
C ASP A 35 -22.23 -9.61 -24.36
N TYR A 36 -22.22 -8.39 -24.91
CA TYR A 36 -21.88 -8.17 -26.31
C TYR A 36 -20.44 -8.57 -26.60
N LEU A 37 -19.49 -8.10 -25.79
CA LEU A 37 -18.07 -8.44 -25.90
C LEU A 37 -17.83 -9.95 -25.67
N HIS A 38 -18.61 -10.57 -24.79
CA HIS A 38 -18.56 -12.00 -24.52
C HIS A 38 -18.99 -12.80 -25.75
N LYS A 39 -20.06 -12.38 -26.43
CA LYS A 39 -20.51 -12.96 -27.72
C LYS A 39 -19.45 -12.82 -28.82
N LEU A 40 -18.68 -11.73 -28.81
CA LEU A 40 -17.53 -11.54 -29.71
C LEU A 40 -16.29 -12.35 -29.29
N GLY A 41 -16.27 -12.90 -28.06
CA GLY A 41 -15.15 -13.69 -27.56
C GLY A 41 -14.01 -12.90 -26.94
N LEU A 42 -14.22 -11.62 -26.68
CA LEU A 42 -13.20 -10.72 -26.13
C LEU A 42 -13.13 -10.78 -24.60
N THR A 43 -14.18 -11.27 -23.95
CA THR A 43 -14.32 -11.39 -22.50
C THR A 43 -15.11 -12.65 -22.13
N SER A 44 -15.04 -13.05 -20.87
CA SER A 44 -15.89 -14.09 -20.27
C SER A 44 -17.22 -13.53 -19.75
N SER A 45 -18.12 -14.41 -19.31
CA SER A 45 -19.35 -13.98 -18.64
C SER A 45 -19.04 -13.25 -17.33
N ARG A 46 -19.96 -12.39 -16.90
CA ARG A 46 -19.86 -11.68 -15.63
C ARG A 46 -19.79 -12.63 -14.43
N GLU A 47 -20.56 -13.71 -14.47
CA GLU A 47 -20.53 -14.78 -13.47
C GLU A 47 -19.13 -15.40 -13.37
N THR A 48 -18.50 -15.71 -14.51
CA THR A 48 -17.12 -16.21 -14.53
C THR A 48 -16.14 -15.20 -13.93
N ALA A 49 -16.32 -13.89 -14.20
CA ALA A 49 -15.48 -12.85 -13.60
C ALA A 49 -15.62 -12.82 -12.07
N LEU A 50 -16.84 -12.89 -11.55
CA LEU A 50 -17.11 -12.95 -10.11
C LEU A 50 -16.54 -14.20 -9.46
N ASP A 51 -16.72 -15.37 -10.06
CA ASP A 51 -16.14 -16.62 -9.55
C ASP A 51 -14.61 -16.59 -9.55
N THR A 52 -14.02 -15.96 -10.57
CA THR A 52 -12.57 -15.75 -10.64
C THR A 52 -12.11 -14.80 -9.53
N LEU A 53 -12.82 -13.70 -9.28
CA LEU A 53 -12.54 -12.79 -8.17
C LEU A 53 -12.63 -13.51 -6.82
N ARG A 54 -13.67 -14.33 -6.59
CA ARG A 54 -13.81 -15.14 -5.37
C ARG A 54 -12.60 -16.07 -5.19
N SER A 55 -12.22 -16.79 -6.24
CA SER A 55 -11.06 -17.70 -6.20
C SER A 55 -9.75 -16.95 -5.93
N LEU A 56 -9.59 -15.73 -6.47
CA LEU A 56 -8.43 -14.88 -6.20
C LEU A 56 -8.43 -14.38 -4.75
N SER A 57 -9.58 -14.01 -4.21
CA SER A 57 -9.74 -13.61 -2.80
C SER A 57 -9.39 -14.75 -1.85
N GLU A 58 -9.93 -15.95 -2.07
CA GLU A 58 -9.59 -17.15 -1.28
C GLU A 58 -8.09 -17.45 -1.33
N LYS A 59 -7.47 -17.31 -2.51
CA LYS A 59 -6.02 -17.51 -2.66
C LYS A 59 -5.21 -16.43 -1.96
N ALA A 60 -5.66 -15.18 -1.98
CA ALA A 60 -5.02 -14.07 -1.29
C ALA A 60 -5.06 -14.27 0.22
N GLU A 61 -6.23 -14.62 0.78
CA GLU A 61 -6.42 -14.94 2.19
C GLU A 61 -5.53 -16.12 2.64
N TYR A 62 -5.50 -17.19 1.85
CA TYR A 62 -4.58 -18.30 2.10
C TYR A 62 -3.12 -17.85 2.10
N ASN A 63 -2.69 -17.04 1.13
CA ASN A 63 -1.29 -16.59 1.08
C ASN A 63 -0.96 -15.69 2.28
N LEU A 64 -1.88 -14.81 2.71
CA LEU A 64 -1.71 -13.92 3.85
C LEU A 64 -1.51 -14.68 5.16
N THR A 65 -2.31 -15.72 5.40
CA THR A 65 -2.15 -16.58 6.58
C THR A 65 -0.83 -17.34 6.56
N GLN A 66 -0.42 -17.88 5.41
CA GLN A 66 0.88 -18.55 5.29
C GLN A 66 2.05 -17.61 5.58
N VAL A 67 1.97 -16.38 5.10
CA VAL A 67 2.99 -15.34 5.34
C VAL A 67 3.13 -15.01 6.81
N SER A 68 2.01 -14.89 7.51
CA SER A 68 1.98 -14.54 8.93
C SER A 68 2.56 -15.65 9.82
N LEU A 69 2.52 -16.90 9.35
CA LEU A 69 3.11 -18.08 9.98
C LEU A 69 4.59 -18.31 9.64
N LEU A 70 5.18 -17.56 8.70
CA LEU A 70 6.59 -17.75 8.32
C LEU A 70 7.52 -17.35 9.47
N GLU A 71 8.20 -18.32 10.07
CA GLU A 71 9.23 -18.15 11.11
C GLU A 71 10.55 -17.53 10.59
N LYS A 72 10.52 -16.62 9.60
CA LYS A 72 11.77 -16.01 9.09
C LYS A 72 12.49 -15.20 10.16
N CYS A 73 11.74 -14.54 11.03
CA CYS A 73 12.26 -13.78 12.18
C CYS A 73 11.19 -13.78 13.29
N PRO A 74 11.30 -14.64 14.32
CA PRO A 74 10.25 -14.79 15.33
C PRO A 74 9.89 -13.48 16.06
N GLY A 75 10.86 -12.56 16.20
CA GLY A 75 10.66 -11.28 16.88
C GLY A 75 10.15 -10.13 16.00
N LEU A 76 10.08 -10.32 14.67
CA LEU A 76 9.65 -9.29 13.72
C LEU A 76 8.42 -9.78 12.96
N GLY A 77 7.31 -9.08 13.12
CA GLY A 77 6.09 -9.33 12.36
C GLY A 77 6.14 -8.76 10.95
N PRO A 78 5.09 -8.99 10.16
CA PRO A 78 4.92 -8.31 8.88
C PRO A 78 4.90 -6.79 9.06
N PHE A 79 5.32 -6.08 8.01
CA PHE A 79 5.08 -4.64 7.89
C PHE A 79 3.65 -4.47 7.42
N ILE A 80 2.85 -3.71 8.15
CA ILE A 80 1.44 -3.48 7.86
C ILE A 80 1.29 -2.03 7.42
N CYS A 81 0.65 -1.81 6.28
CA CYS A 81 0.27 -0.48 5.84
C CYS A 81 -1.25 -0.45 5.69
N ILE A 82 -1.88 0.52 6.35
CA ILE A 82 -3.33 0.75 6.32
C ILE A 82 -3.58 2.21 5.97
N ASP A 83 -4.68 2.44 5.27
CA ASP A 83 -5.14 3.77 4.88
C ASP A 83 -6.64 3.74 4.62
N ASN A 84 -7.28 4.91 4.67
CA ASN A 84 -8.71 5.03 4.43
C ASN A 84 -9.07 4.83 2.97
N LEU A 85 -10.25 4.28 2.75
CA LEU A 85 -10.90 4.14 1.46
C LEU A 85 -12.29 4.78 1.50
N ASP A 86 -12.34 6.03 1.09
CA ASP A 86 -13.59 6.76 0.92
C ASP A 86 -14.08 6.70 -0.52
N MET A 87 -15.26 6.11 -0.72
CA MET A 87 -15.92 6.07 -2.02
C MET A 87 -17.26 6.81 -1.98
N GLN A 88 -17.38 7.88 -2.76
CA GLN A 88 -18.64 8.58 -2.91
C GLN A 88 -19.55 7.88 -3.92
N GLU A 89 -20.71 7.40 -3.46
CA GLU A 89 -21.81 7.02 -4.35
C GLU A 89 -22.64 8.26 -4.68
N LYS A 90 -22.33 8.88 -5.83
CA LYS A 90 -23.02 10.10 -6.26
C LYS A 90 -24.31 9.82 -7.02
N VAL A 91 -25.45 10.11 -6.39
CA VAL A 91 -26.75 10.12 -7.05
C VAL A 91 -26.94 11.43 -7.82
N HIS A 92 -27.18 11.35 -9.14
CA HIS A 92 -27.30 12.54 -10.01
C HIS A 92 -28.59 13.33 -9.81
N MET A 93 -29.68 12.66 -9.41
CA MET A 93 -30.93 13.31 -9.02
C MET A 93 -31.39 12.77 -7.68
N SER A 94 -31.22 13.58 -6.64
CA SER A 94 -31.68 13.27 -5.29
C SER A 94 -33.20 13.08 -5.28
N SER A 95 -33.67 12.00 -4.67
CA SER A 95 -35.09 11.77 -4.37
C SER A 95 -35.22 11.23 -2.95
N VAL A 96 -36.42 11.22 -2.38
CA VAL A 96 -36.64 10.70 -1.03
C VAL A 96 -36.21 9.22 -0.98
N GLY A 97 -35.14 8.92 -0.25
CA GLY A 97 -34.52 7.59 -0.17
C GLY A 97 -33.41 7.30 -1.18
N HIS A 98 -33.08 8.22 -2.09
CA HIS A 98 -31.89 8.16 -2.94
C HIS A 98 -31.08 9.44 -2.78
N GLU A 99 -30.12 9.40 -1.88
CA GLU A 99 -29.20 10.49 -1.60
C GLU A 99 -27.78 10.05 -1.92
N THR A 100 -26.89 11.03 -2.15
CA THR A 100 -25.46 10.74 -2.28
C THR A 100 -24.97 10.18 -0.95
N SER A 101 -24.31 9.04 -0.98
CA SER A 101 -23.75 8.39 0.20
C SER A 101 -22.22 8.34 0.09
N MET A 102 -21.56 8.26 1.23
CA MET A 102 -20.13 7.96 1.32
C MET A 102 -20.01 6.56 1.90
N PHE A 103 -19.30 5.70 1.19
CA PHE A 103 -18.77 4.47 1.74
C PHE A 103 -17.43 4.81 2.40
N HIS A 104 -17.30 4.40 3.65
CA HIS A 104 -16.08 4.52 4.44
C HIS A 104 -15.61 3.10 4.74
N GLY A 105 -14.33 2.84 4.53
CA GLY A 105 -13.69 1.58 4.91
C GLY A 105 -12.19 1.75 4.95
N THR A 106 -11.50 0.73 5.41
CA THR A 106 -10.03 0.74 5.51
C THR A 106 -9.45 -0.30 4.57
N TRP A 107 -8.53 0.12 3.71
CA TRP A 107 -7.75 -0.80 2.88
C TRP A 107 -6.33 -0.90 3.42
N GLY A 108 -5.64 -1.96 3.05
CA GLY A 108 -4.26 -2.11 3.47
C GLY A 108 -3.56 -3.30 2.84
N TYR A 109 -2.28 -3.44 3.16
CA TYR A 109 -1.47 -4.55 2.73
C TYR A 109 -0.41 -4.91 3.76
N VAL A 110 0.05 -6.14 3.64
CA VAL A 110 1.17 -6.70 4.40
C VAL A 110 2.37 -6.85 3.47
N GLN A 111 3.53 -6.41 3.94
CA GLN A 111 4.81 -6.61 3.28
C GLN A 111 5.76 -7.40 4.17
N ILE A 112 6.51 -8.31 3.55
CA ILE A 112 7.64 -8.97 4.20
C ILE A 112 8.93 -8.38 3.64
N PRO A 113 9.90 -8.01 4.49
CA PRO A 113 11.24 -7.68 4.05
C PRO A 113 11.82 -8.77 3.13
N THR A 114 12.51 -8.35 2.08
CA THR A 114 13.17 -9.30 1.17
C THR A 114 14.26 -10.06 1.94
N LYS A 115 14.57 -11.28 1.50
CA LYS A 115 15.65 -12.06 2.11
C LYS A 115 16.98 -11.30 2.07
N GLY A 116 17.28 -10.66 0.93
CA GLY A 116 18.50 -9.86 0.78
C GLY A 116 18.60 -8.74 1.80
N LEU A 117 17.48 -8.07 2.14
CA LEU A 117 17.46 -7.05 3.19
C LEU A 117 17.61 -7.68 4.59
N LEU A 118 16.91 -8.77 4.88
CA LEU A 118 17.03 -9.44 6.18
C LEU A 118 18.45 -9.94 6.45
N ASP A 119 19.14 -10.43 5.41
CA ASP A 119 20.51 -10.94 5.49
C ASP A 119 21.54 -9.82 5.81
N THR A 120 21.21 -8.54 5.60
CA THR A 120 22.10 -7.41 5.98
C THR A 120 21.88 -6.92 7.41
N LEU A 121 20.81 -7.36 8.08
CA LEU A 121 20.41 -6.87 9.40
C LEU A 121 20.88 -7.80 10.53
N ASP A 122 21.08 -7.21 11.70
CA ASP A 122 21.32 -7.96 12.94
C ASP A 122 19.97 -8.47 13.50
N LEU A 123 19.61 -9.71 13.16
CA LEU A 123 18.37 -10.35 13.61
C LEU A 123 18.23 -10.37 15.14
N GLY A 124 19.33 -10.36 15.90
CA GLY A 124 19.32 -10.29 17.36
C GLY A 124 18.82 -8.95 17.91
N LYS A 125 18.75 -7.91 17.07
CA LYS A 125 18.21 -6.58 17.39
C LYS A 125 16.81 -6.32 16.82
N LEU A 126 16.25 -7.24 16.05
CA LEU A 126 14.90 -7.11 15.47
C LEU A 126 13.85 -7.66 16.43
N ASN A 127 13.72 -7.02 17.58
CA ASN A 127 12.74 -7.37 18.62
C ASN A 127 12.33 -6.15 19.44
N LEU A 128 11.24 -6.30 20.21
CA LEU A 128 10.65 -5.24 21.01
C LEU A 128 11.62 -4.67 22.06
N SER A 129 12.43 -5.51 22.70
CA SER A 129 13.37 -5.06 23.75
C SER A 129 14.45 -4.12 23.20
N ALA A 130 15.05 -4.48 22.06
CA ALA A 130 16.04 -3.64 21.40
C ALA A 130 15.44 -2.30 20.94
N TYR A 131 14.21 -2.33 20.42
CA TYR A 131 13.46 -1.11 20.05
C TYR A 131 13.22 -0.19 21.25
N GLN A 132 12.72 -0.75 22.36
CA GLN A 132 12.48 0.01 23.60
C GLN A 132 13.77 0.63 24.16
N GLU A 133 14.90 -0.06 24.08
CA GLU A 133 16.19 0.48 24.49
C GLU A 133 16.63 1.64 23.58
N ALA A 134 16.46 1.51 22.27
CA ALA A 134 16.80 2.55 21.31
C ALA A 134 15.96 3.83 21.54
N ILE A 135 14.65 3.69 21.80
CA ILE A 135 13.75 4.83 21.96
C ILE A 135 13.97 5.62 23.25
N LYS A 136 14.52 5.02 24.31
CA LYS A 136 14.82 5.74 25.57
C LYS A 136 15.68 6.99 25.36
N ASN A 137 16.53 6.99 24.33
CA ASN A 137 17.44 8.10 24.04
C ASN A 137 16.81 9.18 23.13
N VAL A 138 15.68 8.89 22.49
CA VAL A 138 15.02 9.78 21.51
C VAL A 138 14.58 11.12 22.12
N PRO A 139 13.96 11.19 23.32
CA PRO A 139 13.57 12.47 23.91
C PRO A 139 14.73 13.44 24.17
N SER A 140 15.93 12.90 24.37
CA SER A 140 17.16 13.67 24.60
C SER A 140 17.99 13.90 23.34
N MET A 141 17.56 13.36 22.19
CA MET A 141 18.29 13.46 20.94
C MET A 141 18.22 14.90 20.42
N SER A 142 19.38 15.51 20.20
CA SER A 142 19.45 16.79 19.50
C SER A 142 19.18 16.56 18.02
N ILE A 143 18.10 17.15 17.51
CA ILE A 143 17.79 17.14 16.09
C ILE A 143 18.62 18.24 15.42
N ASP A 144 19.51 17.86 14.52
CA ASP A 144 20.20 18.81 13.64
C ASP A 144 19.34 19.06 12.40
N PRO A 145 18.81 20.28 12.20
CA PRO A 145 18.00 20.59 11.03
C PRO A 145 18.73 20.37 9.70
N GLN A 146 20.07 20.41 9.68
CA GLN A 146 20.85 20.15 8.46
C GLN A 146 20.67 18.71 7.96
N LEU A 147 20.29 17.76 8.82
CA LEU A 147 19.98 16.39 8.40
C LEU A 147 18.75 16.29 7.48
N PHE A 148 17.88 17.30 7.48
CA PHE A 148 16.72 17.38 6.57
C PHE A 148 16.99 18.21 5.32
N MET A 149 18.17 18.83 5.22
CA MET A 149 18.56 19.63 4.07
C MET A 149 19.32 18.74 3.06
N PRO A 150 19.13 18.96 1.75
CA PRO A 150 19.98 18.32 0.75
C PRO A 150 21.45 18.64 1.01
N THR A 151 22.33 17.67 0.82
CA THR A 151 23.77 17.96 0.80
C THR A 151 24.09 18.75 -0.48
N PRO A 152 25.18 19.55 -0.49
CA PRO A 152 25.63 20.24 -1.70
C PRO A 152 25.76 19.30 -2.90
N GLU A 153 26.23 18.07 -2.69
CA GLU A 153 26.36 17.06 -3.75
C GLU A 153 25.00 16.60 -4.28
N ALA A 154 23.99 16.47 -3.41
CA ALA A 154 22.63 16.12 -3.80
C ALA A 154 21.96 17.27 -4.56
N GLU A 155 22.22 18.51 -4.18
CA GLU A 155 21.73 19.70 -4.88
C GLU A 155 22.35 19.85 -6.28
N ASP A 156 23.67 19.64 -6.39
CA ASP A 156 24.38 19.60 -7.68
C ASP A 156 23.86 18.48 -8.58
N HIS A 157 23.61 17.29 -8.01
CA HIS A 157 23.01 16.17 -8.74
C HIS A 157 21.62 16.54 -9.28
N TYR A 158 20.77 17.09 -8.41
CA TYR A 158 19.43 17.55 -8.78
C TYR A 158 19.46 18.59 -9.90
N TYR A 159 20.39 19.54 -9.83
CA TYR A 159 20.59 20.54 -10.88
C TYR A 159 20.98 19.89 -12.22
N LEU A 160 21.92 18.94 -12.21
CA LEU A 160 22.34 18.22 -13.41
C LEU A 160 21.22 17.39 -14.04
N VAL A 161 20.34 16.78 -13.22
CA VAL A 161 19.15 16.07 -13.72
C VAL A 161 18.27 17.02 -14.54
N TRP A 162 17.91 18.18 -13.99
CA TRP A 162 17.07 19.16 -14.71
C TRP A 162 17.72 19.67 -15.98
N ILE A 163 19.00 20.03 -15.90
CA ILE A 163 19.74 20.54 -17.05
C ILE A 163 19.83 19.51 -18.17
N SER A 164 20.01 18.23 -17.84
CA SER A 164 20.08 17.16 -18.84
C SER A 164 18.75 16.93 -19.56
N GLN A 165 17.62 16.98 -18.83
CA GLN A 165 16.28 16.87 -19.40
C GLN A 165 15.96 18.05 -20.32
N ILE A 166 16.31 19.27 -19.90
CA ILE A 166 16.15 20.47 -20.74
C ILE A 166 17.03 20.33 -21.99
N ALA A 167 18.30 19.93 -21.84
CA ALA A 167 19.21 19.73 -22.95
C ALA A 167 18.70 18.68 -23.94
N GLN A 168 18.09 17.60 -23.44
CA GLN A 168 17.48 16.57 -24.27
C GLN A 168 16.34 17.15 -25.12
N VAL A 169 15.38 17.84 -24.50
CA VAL A 169 14.25 18.47 -25.22
C VAL A 169 14.74 19.50 -26.24
N MET A 170 15.73 20.32 -25.86
CA MET A 170 16.32 21.31 -26.77
C MET A 170 16.93 20.63 -27.99
N ASN A 171 17.70 19.55 -27.79
CA ASN A 171 18.39 18.84 -28.87
C ASN A 171 17.43 18.05 -29.78
N GLU A 172 16.38 17.46 -29.22
CA GLU A 172 15.41 16.66 -29.98
C GLU A 172 14.41 17.52 -30.78
N TYR A 173 13.98 18.66 -30.24
CA TYR A 173 12.83 19.39 -30.77
C TYR A 173 13.11 20.83 -31.22
N ILE A 174 14.17 21.48 -30.73
CA ILE A 174 14.37 22.91 -30.93
C ILE A 174 15.59 23.21 -31.79
N ALA A 175 16.77 22.76 -31.39
CA ALA A 175 18.02 23.09 -32.06
C ALA A 175 19.12 22.07 -31.78
N VAL A 176 19.92 21.79 -32.81
CA VAL A 176 21.12 20.95 -32.68
C VAL A 176 22.31 21.83 -32.30
N PRO A 177 23.12 21.45 -31.30
CA PRO A 177 24.30 22.23 -30.91
C PRO A 177 25.33 22.28 -32.04
N SER A 178 25.92 23.47 -32.24
CA SER A 178 26.92 23.71 -33.28
C SER A 178 28.22 22.92 -33.04
N ASP A 179 28.58 22.70 -31.78
CA ASP A 179 29.63 21.79 -31.35
C ASP A 179 29.05 20.72 -30.42
N LYS A 180 29.13 19.46 -30.85
CA LYS A 180 28.64 18.32 -30.07
C LYS A 180 29.56 17.99 -28.89
N ALA A 181 30.85 18.34 -28.95
CA ALA A 181 31.80 18.00 -27.90
C ALA A 181 31.64 18.89 -26.66
N SER A 182 31.22 20.14 -26.84
CA SER A 182 30.91 21.08 -25.75
C SER A 182 29.43 21.12 -25.37
N ALA A 183 28.60 20.26 -25.96
CA ALA A 183 27.17 20.25 -25.71
C ALA A 183 26.87 19.78 -24.28
N MET A 184 25.80 20.34 -23.70
CA MET A 184 25.30 19.87 -22.41
C MET A 184 24.90 18.39 -22.54
N LYS A 185 25.23 17.59 -21.52
CA LYS A 185 24.84 16.17 -21.49
C LYS A 185 23.32 16.08 -21.49
N THR A 186 22.78 15.24 -22.38
CA THR A 186 21.34 14.98 -22.47
C THR A 186 20.91 13.83 -21.57
N GLU A 187 21.86 13.05 -21.06
CA GLU A 187 21.61 11.95 -20.13
C GLU A 187 21.78 12.44 -18.69
N PRO A 188 20.79 12.22 -17.81
CA PRO A 188 20.91 12.58 -16.40
C PRO A 188 21.99 11.73 -15.71
N PRO A 189 22.63 12.27 -14.65
CA PRO A 189 23.50 11.47 -13.80
C PRO A 189 22.72 10.30 -13.16
N VAL A 190 23.40 9.18 -12.96
CA VAL A 190 22.81 8.00 -12.32
C VAL A 190 22.39 8.37 -10.89
N VAL A 191 21.13 8.11 -10.53
CA VAL A 191 20.61 8.21 -9.17
C VAL A 191 20.90 6.92 -8.40
N GLU A 192 20.80 6.97 -7.07
CA GLU A 192 20.75 5.75 -6.26
C GLU A 192 19.63 4.83 -6.78
N GLN A 193 20.01 3.64 -7.24
CA GLN A 193 19.07 2.69 -7.81
C GLN A 193 18.50 1.82 -6.69
N ILE A 194 17.20 1.91 -6.51
CA ILE A 194 16.45 0.94 -5.71
C ILE A 194 16.45 -0.43 -6.40
N SER A 195 16.34 -1.49 -5.60
CA SER A 195 16.25 -2.86 -6.12
C SER A 195 15.09 -2.98 -7.11
N ASN A 196 15.33 -3.69 -8.22
CA ASN A 196 14.31 -4.04 -9.20
C ASN A 196 13.58 -5.35 -8.85
N GLU A 197 13.89 -5.96 -7.70
CA GLU A 197 13.17 -7.12 -7.19
C GLU A 197 11.73 -6.74 -6.86
N ILE A 198 10.78 -7.56 -7.33
CA ILE A 198 9.36 -7.35 -7.05
C ILE A 198 9.13 -7.60 -5.55
N PRO A 199 8.63 -6.60 -4.79
CA PRO A 199 8.37 -6.78 -3.38
C PRO A 199 7.23 -7.78 -3.16
N SER A 200 7.33 -8.56 -2.08
CA SER A 200 6.28 -9.49 -1.68
C SER A 200 5.22 -8.74 -0.88
N ILE A 201 4.18 -8.29 -1.58
CA ILE A 201 3.04 -7.54 -1.04
C ILE A 201 1.79 -8.43 -1.06
N TYR A 202 1.05 -8.43 0.05
CA TYR A 202 -0.16 -9.21 0.23
C TYR A 202 -1.29 -8.27 0.65
N MET A 203 -2.29 -8.10 -0.21
CA MET A 203 -3.40 -7.21 0.07
C MET A 203 -4.28 -7.78 1.18
N LEU A 204 -4.66 -6.92 2.13
CA LEU A 204 -5.73 -7.20 3.06
C LEU A 204 -7.07 -7.11 2.33
N LYS A 205 -8.03 -7.91 2.77
CA LYS A 205 -9.43 -7.73 2.41
C LYS A 205 -9.89 -6.39 2.98
N LEU A 206 -10.67 -5.65 2.17
CA LEU A 206 -11.28 -4.39 2.58
C LEU A 206 -12.06 -4.59 3.89
N MET A 207 -11.81 -3.68 4.82
CA MET A 207 -12.42 -3.62 6.14
C MET A 207 -13.53 -2.58 6.10
N ASP A 208 -14.69 -2.89 6.67
CA ASP A 208 -15.82 -1.96 6.76
C ASP A 208 -15.60 -0.94 7.91
N GLU A 209 -14.64 -1.25 8.78
CA GLU A 209 -14.13 -0.40 9.84
C GLU A 209 -13.36 0.81 9.25
N SER A 210 -13.51 1.97 9.87
CA SER A 210 -12.79 3.20 9.52
C SER A 210 -11.69 3.47 10.54
N ASP A 211 -10.54 3.96 10.09
CA ASP A 211 -9.44 4.36 10.97
C ASP A 211 -9.55 5.81 11.47
N ASP A 212 -10.62 6.54 11.12
CA ASP A 212 -10.84 7.97 11.41
C ASP A 212 -11.08 8.28 12.89
N SER A 213 -11.09 7.26 13.75
CA SER A 213 -11.27 7.42 15.19
C SER A 213 -10.43 6.45 15.98
N ALA A 214 -10.17 6.78 17.25
CA ALA A 214 -9.48 5.90 18.18
C ALA A 214 -10.20 4.56 18.38
N ASP A 215 -11.53 4.55 18.46
CA ASP A 215 -12.27 3.28 18.56
C ASP A 215 -12.19 2.49 17.24
N GLY A 216 -12.27 3.19 16.11
CA GLY A 216 -12.23 2.62 14.77
C GLY A 216 -10.90 1.94 14.45
N ILE A 217 -9.76 2.58 14.72
CA ILE A 217 -8.44 1.96 14.51
C ILE A 217 -8.24 0.71 15.38
N GLY A 218 -8.87 0.63 16.56
CA GLY A 218 -8.87 -0.58 17.39
C GLY A 218 -9.56 -1.75 16.69
N GLN A 219 -10.68 -1.49 16.03
CA GLN A 219 -11.43 -2.47 15.25
C GLN A 219 -10.68 -2.86 13.96
N VAL A 220 -10.03 -1.90 13.30
CA VAL A 220 -9.15 -2.16 12.15
C VAL A 220 -8.03 -3.12 12.55
N LEU A 221 -7.35 -2.90 13.68
CA LEU A 221 -6.29 -3.80 14.15
C LEU A 221 -6.81 -5.22 14.44
N GLU A 222 -8.01 -5.33 15.02
CA GLU A 222 -8.66 -6.62 15.24
C GLU A 222 -8.97 -7.32 13.90
N ALA A 223 -9.48 -6.58 12.92
CA ALA A 223 -9.75 -7.10 11.58
C ALA A 223 -8.47 -7.55 10.87
N VAL A 224 -7.38 -6.78 10.96
CA VAL A 224 -6.06 -7.18 10.44
C VAL A 224 -5.59 -8.46 11.11
N GLN A 225 -5.65 -8.54 12.44
CA GLN A 225 -5.27 -9.73 13.19
C GLN A 225 -6.07 -10.97 12.72
N GLN A 226 -7.39 -10.85 12.60
CA GLN A 226 -8.25 -11.93 12.11
C GLN A 226 -7.86 -12.38 10.70
N GLN A 227 -7.59 -11.44 9.78
CA GLN A 227 -7.19 -11.77 8.41
C GLN A 227 -5.81 -12.43 8.32
N THR A 228 -4.88 -12.09 9.23
CA THR A 228 -3.57 -12.76 9.30
C THR A 228 -3.65 -14.19 9.85
N GLY A 229 -4.76 -14.54 10.52
CA GLY A 229 -4.94 -15.84 11.17
C GLY A 229 -4.10 -16.05 12.42
N LEU A 230 -3.47 -14.97 12.94
CA LEU A 230 -2.69 -15.00 14.18
C LEU A 230 -3.61 -14.89 15.40
N THR A 231 -3.20 -15.55 16.49
CA THR A 231 -3.81 -15.31 17.80
C THR A 231 -3.48 -13.90 18.30
N PRO A 232 -4.29 -13.31 19.20
CA PRO A 232 -4.01 -12.00 19.78
C PRO A 232 -2.63 -11.93 20.43
N GLU A 233 -2.20 -13.00 21.10
CA GLU A 233 -0.90 -13.10 21.74
C GLU A 233 0.24 -13.10 20.70
N GLU A 234 0.16 -13.94 19.67
CA GLU A 234 1.17 -13.98 18.60
C GLU A 234 1.28 -12.67 17.84
N PHE A 235 0.16 -11.96 17.68
CA PHE A 235 0.13 -10.66 17.05
C PHE A 235 0.82 -9.61 17.94
N ALA A 236 0.52 -9.58 19.23
CA ALA A 236 1.05 -8.58 20.16
C ALA A 236 2.52 -8.80 20.59
N GLU A 237 3.03 -10.04 20.57
CA GLU A 237 4.40 -10.35 21.01
C GLU A 237 5.51 -9.93 20.01
N ARG A 238 5.13 -9.62 18.77
CA ARG A 238 6.08 -9.31 17.69
C ARG A 238 6.30 -7.80 17.57
N LEU A 239 7.52 -7.40 17.20
CA LEU A 239 7.75 -6.04 16.72
C LEU A 239 7.06 -5.92 15.35
N GLN A 240 5.98 -5.16 15.25
CA GLN A 240 5.21 -4.96 14.03
C GLN A 240 5.29 -3.51 13.57
N PRO A 241 6.11 -3.20 12.56
CA PRO A 241 6.08 -1.88 11.93
C PRO A 241 4.74 -1.67 11.25
N MET A 242 4.05 -0.59 11.64
CA MET A 242 2.81 -0.16 11.03
C MET A 242 3.00 1.21 10.41
N ASP A 243 2.48 1.39 9.19
CA ASP A 243 2.51 2.63 8.46
C ASP A 243 1.08 3.06 8.09
N GLY A 244 0.86 4.36 8.06
CA GLY A 244 -0.43 4.98 7.83
C GLY A 244 -0.27 6.49 7.77
N ASP A 245 -1.34 7.21 7.44
CA ASP A 245 -1.27 8.66 7.43
C ASP A 245 -1.13 9.23 8.86
N LEU A 246 -0.89 10.54 8.96
CA LEU A 246 -0.71 11.19 10.25
C LEU A 246 -1.94 11.04 11.16
N ALA A 247 -3.15 11.07 10.60
CA ALA A 247 -4.39 10.96 11.35
C ALA A 247 -4.55 9.54 11.89
N THR A 248 -4.30 8.50 11.08
CA THR A 248 -4.27 7.09 11.50
C THR A 248 -3.33 6.88 12.69
N ILE A 249 -2.11 7.44 12.61
CA ILE A 249 -1.10 7.33 13.68
C ILE A 249 -1.56 8.07 14.96
N GLN A 250 -2.19 9.23 14.83
CA GLN A 250 -2.72 9.96 15.98
C GLN A 250 -3.85 9.20 16.67
N ASN A 251 -4.74 8.58 15.89
CA ASN A 251 -5.83 7.74 16.42
C ASN A 251 -5.26 6.50 17.15
N PHE A 252 -4.23 5.87 16.60
CA PHE A 252 -3.53 4.77 17.26
C PHE A 252 -2.94 5.19 18.62
N ASN A 253 -2.22 6.32 18.67
CA ASN A 253 -1.66 6.83 19.93
C ASN A 253 -2.78 7.18 20.94
N SER A 254 -3.91 7.69 20.47
CA SER A 254 -5.06 7.99 21.32
C SER A 254 -5.63 6.73 22.00
N ILE A 255 -5.59 5.56 21.36
CA ILE A 255 -5.93 4.29 22.03
C ILE A 255 -4.99 4.03 23.21
N GLN A 256 -3.69 4.26 23.04
CA GLN A 256 -2.71 4.02 24.12
C GLN A 256 -3.04 4.89 25.33
N ASP A 257 -3.33 6.17 25.10
CA ASP A 257 -3.71 7.11 26.16
C ASP A 257 -5.03 6.73 26.86
N ILE A 258 -5.98 6.10 26.15
CA ILE A 258 -7.25 5.61 26.72
C ILE A 258 -7.02 4.33 27.56
N ARG A 259 -6.06 3.48 27.19
CA ARG A 259 -5.75 2.22 27.89
C ARG A 259 -4.96 2.43 29.18
N ASP A 260 -4.06 3.41 29.17
CA ASP A 260 -3.34 3.88 30.36
C ASP A 260 -3.76 5.33 30.66
N PRO A 261 -5.00 5.57 31.11
CA PRO A 261 -5.41 6.91 31.49
C PRO A 261 -4.51 7.32 32.66
N ASN A 262 -3.61 8.28 32.41
CA ASN A 262 -2.61 8.74 33.36
C ASN A 262 -3.12 8.67 34.81
N ASP A 263 -2.40 7.94 35.67
CA ASP A 263 -2.57 7.90 37.14
C ASP A 263 -2.21 9.25 37.80
N SER A 264 -2.20 10.33 37.02
CA SER A 264 -1.95 11.70 37.44
C SER A 264 -3.14 12.59 37.09
N ASP A 265 -4.31 12.24 37.62
CA ASP A 265 -5.40 13.19 37.80
C ASP A 265 -5.06 14.10 38.99
N SER A 266 -4.09 14.99 38.80
CA SER A 266 -3.90 16.13 39.67
C SER A 266 -3.38 17.33 38.89
N SER A 267 -4.33 18.03 38.28
CA SER A 267 -4.29 19.46 37.97
C SER A 267 -3.26 19.90 36.91
N HIS A 268 -3.76 20.25 35.72
CA HIS A 268 -3.74 21.59 35.13
C HIS A 268 -3.98 21.44 33.63
N GLY A 269 -5.18 21.84 33.20
CA GLY A 269 -5.59 21.76 31.81
C GLY A 269 -4.60 22.46 30.88
N ARG A 270 -4.29 21.80 29.75
CA ARG A 270 -3.71 22.47 28.59
C ARG A 270 -4.78 22.60 27.52
N PRO A 271 -4.92 23.80 26.92
CA PRO A 271 -5.88 24.03 25.86
C PRO A 271 -5.37 23.45 24.54
N ILE A 272 -6.33 22.91 23.79
CA ILE A 272 -6.21 22.55 22.38
C ILE A 272 -5.83 23.82 21.59
N LYS A 273 -4.80 23.71 20.75
CA LYS A 273 -4.56 24.56 19.58
C LYS A 273 -4.24 23.68 18.40
#